data_AF-A0A6L3VKM3-F1
#
_entry.id   AF-A0A6L3VKM3-F1
#
_cell.length_a   1.000
_cell.length_b   1.000
_cell.length_c   1.000
_cell.angle_alpha   90.00
_cell.angle_beta   90.00
_cell.angle_gamma   90.00
#
_symmetry.space_group_name_H-M   'P 1'
#
loop_
_entity.id
_entity.type
_entity.pdbx_description
1 polymer ?
#
loop_
_entity_poly.entity_id
_entity_poly.type
_entity_poly.pdbx_seq_one_letter_code
_entity_poly.pdbx_strand_id
1 'polypeptide(L)'
;MDAVRAIADTILYEGHLLWPYRASAARHGKRWTIGGVHPKEEAERSGGRWTVSAEFLLEDGPESTVEFTLRFLQTVHRQMMDGDAPVPELKVGPGTYRTRQEAREREITSGRLPVERLLRSPVRVPVAIAAGLDEKPVEGKARNPVEGTVGRPARIVRTWDRVTGTVVLSAERAAPGAVRLRAVLVNTGAAADRDEAARSAMLCAHLVADASGGAFVSPADPPPRLAGAAAACHSDGLWPVLAGPPGGHGTVLAAPIVLYDWPQVAPQTPDDLFGGAGLDRLLAELAAGDPRGGGRATTGTGRS
;
A
#
# COMPACT_ATOMS: atom_id res chain seq x y z
N MET A 1 14.53 7.34 2.12
CA MET A 1 13.65 6.16 2.29
C MET A 1 12.64 6.36 3.40
N ASP A 2 13.02 6.84 4.58
CA ASP A 2 12.13 6.87 5.76
C ASP A 2 10.83 7.69 5.59
N ALA A 3 10.86 8.86 4.95
CA ALA A 3 9.66 9.66 4.71
C ALA A 3 8.70 9.03 3.68
N VAL A 4 9.24 8.44 2.60
CA VAL A 4 8.46 7.72 1.58
C VAL A 4 7.84 6.46 2.20
N ARG A 5 8.61 5.78 3.06
CA ARG A 5 8.13 4.63 3.82
C ARG A 5 7.00 5.05 4.76
N ALA A 6 7.13 6.17 5.47
CA ALA A 6 6.07 6.69 6.34
C ALA A 6 4.78 7.01 5.58
N ILE A 7 4.85 7.63 4.40
CA ILE A 7 3.67 7.91 3.55
C ILE A 7 3.05 6.62 3.03
N ALA A 8 3.88 5.71 2.53
CA ALA A 8 3.45 4.40 2.08
C ALA A 8 2.83 3.59 3.24
N ASP A 9 3.36 3.73 4.45
CA ASP A 9 2.81 3.17 5.68
C ASP A 9 1.47 3.83 6.00
N THR A 10 1.33 5.15 5.91
CA THR A 10 0.04 5.84 6.07
C THR A 10 -0.98 5.34 5.05
N ILE A 11 -0.62 5.19 3.77
CA ILE A 11 -1.51 4.60 2.75
C ILE A 11 -1.90 3.17 3.11
N LEU A 12 -0.96 2.36 3.63
CA LEU A 12 -1.23 1.00 4.09
C LEU A 12 -2.14 0.98 5.33
N TYR A 13 -1.87 1.81 6.34
CA TYR A 13 -2.51 1.75 7.66
C TYR A 13 -3.82 2.55 7.74
N GLU A 14 -3.90 3.74 7.15
CA GLU A 14 -5.16 4.50 7.04
C GLU A 14 -6.08 3.90 5.97
N GLY A 15 -5.51 3.36 4.88
CA GLY A 15 -6.26 2.51 3.95
C GLY A 15 -6.80 1.24 4.62
N HIS A 16 -6.08 0.72 5.62
CA HIS A 16 -6.52 -0.38 6.49
C HIS A 16 -7.51 0.06 7.58
N LEU A 17 -7.54 1.32 8.02
CA LEU A 17 -8.60 1.81 8.92
C LEU A 17 -9.97 1.88 8.23
N LEU A 18 -9.97 1.93 6.89
CA LEU A 18 -11.16 1.70 6.05
C LEU A 18 -11.53 0.22 5.90
N TRP A 19 -10.79 -0.70 6.52
CA TRP A 19 -11.12 -2.12 6.63
C TRP A 19 -11.99 -2.36 7.88
N PRO A 20 -13.30 -2.62 7.74
CA PRO A 20 -14.12 -2.92 8.89
C PRO A 20 -14.01 -4.41 9.21
N TYR A 21 -13.61 -4.76 10.44
CA TYR A 21 -14.32 -5.86 11.09
C TYR A 21 -14.49 -5.68 12.60
N ARG A 22 -15.58 -4.99 12.95
CA ARG A 22 -16.39 -5.34 14.11
C ARG A 22 -17.23 -6.59 13.76
N ALA A 23 -17.31 -7.53 14.68
CA ALA A 23 -18.03 -8.81 14.58
C ALA A 23 -19.56 -8.74 14.35
N SER A 24 -20.12 -7.58 13.97
CA SER A 24 -21.57 -7.37 13.81
C SER A 24 -22.00 -6.53 12.60
N ALA A 25 -21.10 -6.17 11.69
CA ALA A 25 -21.43 -5.32 10.55
C ALA A 25 -21.97 -6.13 9.34
N ALA A 26 -23.16 -6.71 9.49
CA ALA A 26 -23.96 -7.26 8.37
C ALA A 26 -24.67 -6.17 7.52
N ARG A 27 -24.42 -4.87 7.77
CA ARG A 27 -25.26 -3.78 7.25
C ARG A 27 -24.73 -3.04 6.02
N HIS A 28 -23.48 -3.25 5.61
CA HIS A 28 -22.92 -2.59 4.42
C HIS A 28 -22.39 -3.66 3.45
N GLY A 29 -23.25 -4.05 2.51
CA GLY A 29 -23.03 -5.16 1.57
C GLY A 29 -21.89 -5.00 0.55
N LYS A 30 -21.11 -3.92 0.61
CA LYS A 30 -19.92 -3.72 -0.24
C LYS A 30 -18.71 -3.41 0.64
N ARG A 31 -17.79 -4.37 0.71
CA ARG A 31 -16.46 -4.21 1.31
C ARG A 31 -15.60 -3.51 0.25
N TRP A 32 -15.39 -2.21 0.38
CA TRP A 32 -14.53 -1.45 -0.52
C TRP A 32 -13.14 -1.32 0.11
N THR A 33 -12.12 -1.92 -0.52
CA THR A 33 -10.72 -1.62 -0.21
C THR A 33 -10.18 -0.68 -1.26
N ILE A 34 -9.67 0.48 -0.80
CA ILE A 34 -8.84 1.32 -1.65
C ILE A 34 -7.65 0.49 -2.13
N GLY A 35 -7.43 0.46 -3.45
CA GLY A 35 -6.27 -0.23 -4.05
C GLY A 35 -6.25 -1.75 -3.92
N GLY A 36 -7.40 -2.41 -3.77
CA GLY A 36 -7.47 -3.87 -3.78
C GLY A 36 -7.27 -4.46 -5.18
N VAL A 37 -6.29 -5.36 -5.34
CA VAL A 37 -6.07 -6.15 -6.56
C VAL A 37 -6.41 -7.62 -6.28
N HIS A 38 -7.56 -8.05 -6.75
CA HIS A 38 -8.18 -9.35 -6.46
C HIS A 38 -7.92 -10.36 -7.58
N PRO A 39 -8.03 -11.68 -7.30
CA PRO A 39 -8.13 -12.69 -8.36
C PRO A 39 -9.17 -12.32 -9.42
N LYS A 40 -8.86 -12.59 -10.69
CA LYS A 40 -9.64 -12.10 -11.85
C LYS A 40 -11.13 -12.40 -11.76
N GLU A 41 -11.50 -13.64 -11.43
CA GLU A 41 -12.90 -14.08 -11.37
C GLU A 41 -13.71 -13.32 -10.31
N GLU A 42 -13.13 -13.04 -9.15
CA GLU A 42 -13.80 -12.24 -8.10
C GLU A 42 -13.86 -10.76 -8.50
N ALA A 43 -12.80 -10.22 -9.12
CA ALA A 43 -12.79 -8.84 -9.59
C ALA A 43 -13.92 -8.60 -10.61
N GLU A 44 -14.07 -9.49 -11.59
CA GLU A 44 -15.14 -9.41 -12.59
C GLU A 44 -16.54 -9.53 -11.95
N ARG A 45 -16.69 -10.39 -10.94
CA ARG A 45 -17.96 -10.58 -10.20
C ARG A 45 -18.34 -9.39 -9.33
N SER A 46 -17.37 -8.79 -8.65
CA SER A 46 -17.58 -7.71 -7.67
C SER A 46 -17.50 -6.31 -8.27
N GLY A 47 -17.03 -6.17 -9.52
CA GLY A 47 -16.66 -4.89 -10.11
C GLY A 47 -15.35 -4.32 -9.56
N GLY A 48 -14.54 -5.17 -8.92
CA GLY A 48 -13.21 -4.84 -8.41
C GLY A 48 -12.14 -4.84 -9.51
N ARG A 49 -10.88 -4.68 -9.09
CA ARG A 49 -9.72 -4.65 -9.99
C ARG A 49 -8.91 -5.93 -9.83
N TRP A 50 -8.50 -6.53 -10.94
CA TRP A 50 -7.51 -7.62 -10.97
C TRP A 50 -6.19 -7.19 -11.62
N THR A 51 -6.22 -6.02 -12.25
CA THR A 51 -5.06 -5.34 -12.83
C THR A 51 -5.12 -3.86 -12.46
N VAL A 52 -3.95 -3.27 -12.21
CA VAL A 52 -3.75 -1.82 -12.06
C VAL A 52 -2.46 -1.42 -12.77
N SER A 53 -2.36 -0.17 -13.20
CA SER A 53 -1.16 0.32 -13.89
C SER A 53 -0.92 1.80 -13.63
N ALA A 54 0.36 2.19 -13.69
CA ALA A 54 0.78 3.58 -13.65
C ALA A 54 1.82 3.84 -14.75
N GLU A 55 1.75 5.03 -15.34
CA GLU A 55 2.75 5.55 -16.26
C GLU A 55 3.29 6.89 -15.77
N PHE A 56 4.60 7.07 -15.84
CA PHE A 56 5.28 8.30 -15.43
C PHE A 56 6.55 8.50 -16.23
N LEU A 57 6.99 9.76 -16.32
CA LEU A 57 8.17 10.11 -17.08
C LEU A 57 9.42 10.12 -16.21
N LEU A 58 10.53 9.72 -16.82
CA LEU A 58 11.88 9.83 -16.28
C LEU A 58 12.74 10.54 -17.32
N GLU A 59 13.39 11.62 -16.95
CA GLU A 59 14.51 12.18 -17.70
C GLU A 59 15.72 11.28 -17.48
N ASP A 60 16.13 10.55 -18.52
CA ASP A 60 17.16 9.51 -18.43
C ASP A 60 18.53 10.02 -18.87
N GLY A 61 19.53 9.86 -17.99
CA GLY A 61 20.95 9.92 -18.34
C GLY A 61 21.51 8.57 -18.86
N PRO A 62 22.77 8.56 -19.37
CA PRO A 62 23.39 7.43 -20.07
C PRO A 62 23.49 6.11 -19.28
N GLU A 63 23.32 6.16 -17.96
CA GLU A 63 23.41 4.99 -17.06
C GLU A 63 22.24 4.94 -16.08
N SER A 64 21.10 5.53 -16.45
CA SER A 64 19.94 5.58 -15.57
C SER A 64 19.48 4.19 -15.19
N THR A 65 19.32 3.98 -13.89
CA THR A 65 18.69 2.78 -13.33
C THR A 65 17.44 3.17 -12.55
N VAL A 66 16.49 2.26 -12.52
CA VAL A 66 15.27 2.39 -11.73
C VAL A 66 15.02 1.10 -10.96
N GLU A 67 14.65 1.22 -9.71
CA GLU A 67 14.18 0.12 -8.86
C GLU A 67 12.71 0.33 -8.55
N PHE A 68 11.90 -0.72 -8.74
CA PHE A 68 10.48 -0.71 -8.40
C PHE A 68 10.25 -1.61 -7.18
N THR A 69 9.53 -1.08 -6.21
CA THR A 69 9.11 -1.78 -4.99
C THR A 69 7.59 -1.78 -4.93
N LEU A 70 7.00 -2.96 -5.06
CA LEU A 70 5.58 -3.20 -4.80
C LEU A 70 5.38 -3.45 -3.30
N ARG A 71 4.45 -2.70 -2.70
CA ARG A 71 3.99 -2.96 -1.33
C ARG A 71 2.49 -3.17 -1.32
N PHE A 72 2.03 -4.11 -0.49
CA PHE A 72 0.61 -4.38 -0.28
C PHE A 72 0.38 -5.07 1.07
N LEU A 73 -0.85 -5.06 1.54
CA LEU A 73 -1.31 -5.84 2.69
C LEU A 73 -1.91 -7.16 2.23
N GLN A 74 -1.53 -8.23 2.93
CA GLN A 74 -2.13 -9.55 2.83
C GLN A 74 -2.94 -9.86 4.10
N THR A 75 -4.13 -10.42 3.95
CA THR A 75 -4.91 -10.93 5.09
C THR A 75 -4.24 -12.15 5.71
N VAL A 76 -4.10 -12.12 7.03
CA VAL A 76 -3.60 -13.22 7.86
C VAL A 76 -4.66 -13.57 8.90
N HIS A 77 -5.02 -14.83 9.03
CA HIS A 77 -5.90 -15.29 10.10
C HIS A 77 -5.07 -15.59 11.35
N ARG A 78 -5.29 -14.82 12.42
CA ARG A 78 -4.68 -15.04 13.74
C ARG A 78 -5.65 -15.81 14.62
N GLN A 79 -5.34 -17.06 14.88
CA GLN A 79 -6.07 -17.98 15.74
C GLN A 79 -5.42 -18.10 17.12
N MET A 80 -6.20 -17.93 18.18
CA MET A 80 -5.80 -18.31 19.54
C MET A 80 -6.02 -19.80 19.77
N MET A 81 -5.04 -20.44 20.40
CA MET A 81 -5.07 -21.86 20.77
C MET A 81 -4.91 -22.02 22.29
N ASP A 82 -5.81 -22.79 22.91
CA ASP A 82 -5.71 -23.27 24.29
C ASP A 82 -5.28 -24.75 24.28
N GLY A 83 -3.98 -25.00 24.39
CA GLY A 83 -3.40 -26.27 23.93
C GLY A 83 -3.62 -26.41 22.43
N ASP A 84 -4.30 -27.48 22.00
CA ASP A 84 -4.62 -27.72 20.58
C ASP A 84 -6.03 -27.28 20.18
N ALA A 85 -6.80 -26.72 21.12
CA ALA A 85 -8.15 -26.27 20.85
C ALA A 85 -8.17 -24.81 20.36
N PRO A 86 -8.73 -24.51 19.17
CA PRO A 86 -8.92 -23.12 18.74
C PRO A 86 -10.00 -22.44 19.59
N VAL A 87 -9.71 -21.25 20.11
CA VAL A 87 -10.63 -20.47 20.94
C VAL A 87 -10.85 -19.06 20.37
N PRO A 88 -12.04 -18.44 20.57
CA PRO A 88 -12.30 -17.08 20.09
C PRO A 88 -11.53 -16.01 20.88
N GLU A 89 -11.32 -16.26 22.18
CA GLU A 89 -10.62 -15.36 23.09
C GLU A 89 -9.88 -16.18 24.14
N LEU A 90 -8.71 -15.69 24.58
CA LEU A 90 -7.93 -16.29 25.65
C LEU A 90 -7.42 -15.21 26.60
N LYS A 91 -7.56 -15.46 27.91
CA LYS A 91 -7.03 -14.60 28.96
C LYS A 91 -5.75 -15.22 29.51
N VAL A 92 -4.62 -14.54 29.37
CA VAL A 92 -3.31 -14.99 29.88
C VAL A 92 -2.73 -13.85 30.71
N GLY A 93 -2.51 -14.09 32.00
CA GLY A 93 -2.15 -13.02 32.94
C GLY A 93 -3.20 -11.88 32.94
N PRO A 94 -2.80 -10.60 32.82
CA PRO A 94 -3.73 -9.47 32.65
C PRO A 94 -4.17 -9.26 31.18
N GLY A 95 -3.56 -9.95 30.22
CA GLY A 95 -3.80 -9.77 28.79
C GLY A 95 -5.01 -10.55 28.28
N THR A 96 -5.80 -9.91 27.40
CA THR A 96 -6.88 -10.56 26.63
C THR A 96 -6.47 -10.64 25.17
N TYR A 97 -6.39 -11.86 24.64
CA TYR A 97 -5.99 -12.13 23.26
C TYR A 97 -7.16 -12.67 22.46
N ARG A 98 -7.39 -12.16 21.25
CA ARG A 98 -8.56 -12.52 20.42
C ARG A 98 -8.20 -13.13 19.08
N THR A 99 -8.93 -14.15 18.68
CA THR A 99 -8.90 -14.65 17.31
C THR A 99 -9.47 -13.58 16.39
N ARG A 100 -8.71 -13.23 15.34
CA ARG A 100 -9.05 -12.12 14.43
C ARG A 100 -8.28 -12.26 13.12
N GLN A 101 -8.70 -11.53 12.11
CA GLN A 101 -7.86 -11.27 10.96
C GLN A 101 -6.90 -10.11 11.25
N GLU A 102 -5.69 -10.20 10.70
CA GLU A 102 -4.65 -9.18 10.74
C GLU A 102 -4.23 -8.88 9.29
N ALA A 103 -3.66 -7.70 9.07
CA ALA A 103 -2.98 -7.38 7.82
C ALA A 103 -1.47 -7.58 8.01
N ARG A 104 -0.83 -8.26 7.06
CA ARG A 104 0.63 -8.40 6.99
C ARG A 104 1.13 -7.71 5.75
N GLU A 105 2.08 -6.81 5.94
CA GLU A 105 2.77 -6.15 4.84
C GLU A 105 3.61 -7.15 4.03
N ARG A 106 3.54 -7.01 2.72
CA ARG A 106 4.38 -7.71 1.74
C ARG A 106 5.10 -6.68 0.88
N GLU A 107 6.36 -6.95 0.61
CA GLU A 107 7.24 -6.11 -0.21
C GLU A 107 7.89 -7.00 -1.27
N ILE A 108 7.84 -6.57 -2.53
CA ILE A 108 8.44 -7.25 -3.68
C ILE A 108 9.22 -6.22 -4.50
N THR A 109 10.51 -6.44 -4.68
CA THR A 109 11.40 -5.49 -5.35
C THR A 109 11.92 -6.06 -6.67
N SER A 110 12.05 -5.23 -7.69
CA SER A 110 12.60 -5.60 -8.99
C SER A 110 14.13 -5.76 -9.01
N GLY A 111 14.80 -5.27 -7.96
CA GLY A 111 16.20 -4.83 -8.03
C GLY A 111 16.38 -3.61 -8.94
N ARG A 112 17.60 -3.08 -9.02
CA ARG A 112 17.93 -2.01 -9.97
C ARG A 112 17.94 -2.53 -11.40
N LEU A 113 17.11 -1.92 -12.25
CA LEU A 113 17.02 -2.22 -13.68
C LEU A 113 17.56 -1.04 -14.49
N PRO A 114 18.50 -1.27 -15.42
CA PRO A 114 18.88 -0.24 -16.39
C PRO A 114 17.68 0.18 -17.23
N VAL A 115 17.48 1.48 -17.44
CA VAL A 115 16.38 2.01 -18.27
C VAL A 115 16.46 1.44 -19.69
N GLU A 116 17.66 1.28 -20.23
CA GLU A 116 17.86 0.64 -21.53
C GLU A 116 17.33 -0.80 -21.61
N ARG A 117 17.37 -1.55 -20.51
CA ARG A 117 16.82 -2.91 -20.47
C ARG A 117 15.31 -2.87 -20.66
N LEU A 118 14.65 -1.92 -19.98
CA LEU A 118 13.21 -1.70 -20.06
C LEU A 118 12.76 -1.19 -21.44
N LEU A 119 13.61 -0.40 -22.12
CA LEU A 119 13.38 0.05 -23.49
C LEU A 119 13.47 -1.08 -24.53
N ARG A 120 14.33 -2.07 -24.28
CA ARG A 120 14.51 -3.22 -25.19
C ARG A 120 13.37 -4.23 -25.09
N SER A 121 12.92 -4.53 -23.88
CA SER A 121 11.80 -5.47 -23.66
C SER A 121 11.22 -5.36 -22.26
N PRO A 122 9.92 -5.64 -22.08
CA PRO A 122 9.32 -5.70 -20.75
C PRO A 122 10.01 -6.70 -19.82
N VAL A 123 10.19 -6.31 -18.56
CA VAL A 123 10.68 -7.15 -17.46
C VAL A 123 9.50 -7.59 -16.61
N ARG A 124 9.48 -8.88 -16.22
CA ARG A 124 8.44 -9.45 -15.36
C ARG A 124 9.02 -9.79 -14.00
N VAL A 125 8.44 -9.22 -12.95
CA VAL A 125 8.77 -9.52 -11.55
C VAL A 125 7.64 -10.35 -10.96
N PRO A 126 7.88 -11.61 -10.57
CA PRO A 126 6.83 -12.45 -10.00
C PRO A 126 6.46 -11.98 -8.59
N VAL A 127 5.16 -11.92 -8.31
CA VAL A 127 4.64 -11.87 -6.94
C VAL A 127 4.28 -13.30 -6.57
N ALA A 128 5.04 -13.92 -5.68
CA ALA A 128 4.88 -15.33 -5.32
C ALA A 128 4.99 -15.52 -3.80
N ILE A 129 3.90 -15.28 -3.09
CA ILE A 129 3.80 -15.55 -1.66
C ILE A 129 3.20 -16.95 -1.47
N ALA A 130 3.97 -17.87 -0.93
CA ALA A 130 3.46 -19.19 -0.56
C ALA A 130 2.46 -19.09 0.60
N ALA A 131 1.46 -19.98 0.59
CA ALA A 131 0.63 -20.22 1.77
C ALA A 131 1.54 -20.65 2.93
N GLY A 132 1.19 -20.25 4.15
CA GLY A 132 2.06 -20.50 5.29
C GLY A 132 1.38 -20.36 6.63
N LEU A 133 2.12 -20.79 7.65
CA LEU A 133 1.74 -20.77 9.04
C LEU A 133 2.93 -20.25 9.88
N ASP A 134 2.64 -19.39 10.86
CA ASP A 134 3.56 -18.94 11.90
C ASP A 134 2.93 -19.21 13.26
N GLU A 135 3.65 -19.89 14.15
CA GLU A 135 3.16 -20.26 15.48
C GLU A 135 4.08 -19.70 16.55
N LYS A 136 3.49 -19.01 17.54
CA LYS A 136 4.23 -18.42 18.66
C LYS A 136 3.56 -18.75 19.99
N PRO A 137 4.31 -19.16 21.03
CA PRO A 137 3.77 -19.33 22.36
C PRO A 137 3.32 -17.97 22.94
N VAL A 138 2.31 -18.01 23.80
CA VAL A 138 1.94 -16.87 24.65
C VAL A 138 2.57 -17.11 26.01
N GLU A 139 3.37 -16.15 26.46
CA GLU A 139 3.98 -16.22 27.79
C GLU A 139 2.91 -16.08 28.89
N GLY A 140 2.96 -16.96 29.87
CA GLY A 140 2.04 -17.01 31.01
C GLY A 140 1.07 -18.18 30.97
N LYS A 141 0.29 -18.34 32.05
CA LYS A 141 -0.71 -19.41 32.18
C LYS A 141 -2.09 -18.88 31.78
N ALA A 142 -2.78 -19.60 30.89
CA ALA A 142 -4.16 -19.32 30.57
C ALA A 142 -5.02 -19.38 31.84
N ARG A 143 -5.82 -18.34 32.06
CA ARG A 143 -6.81 -18.27 33.14
C ARG A 143 -8.14 -18.83 32.62
N ASN A 144 -8.18 -20.12 32.29
CA ASN A 144 -9.46 -20.80 32.09
C ASN A 144 -9.63 -21.81 33.26
N PRO A 145 -10.45 -21.46 34.27
CA PRO A 145 -10.54 -22.23 35.51
C PRO A 145 -11.50 -23.40 35.31
N VAL A 146 -10.95 -24.56 34.96
CA VAL A 146 -11.42 -25.80 35.60
C VAL A 146 -10.45 -26.05 36.73
N GLU A 147 -10.89 -25.80 37.96
CA GLU A 147 -10.14 -26.00 39.20
C GLU A 147 -9.37 -27.33 39.14
N GLY A 148 -8.03 -27.27 39.23
CA GLY A 148 -7.16 -28.45 39.27
C GLY A 148 -6.47 -28.84 37.95
N THR A 149 -6.73 -28.17 36.82
CA THR A 149 -6.02 -28.48 35.56
C THR A 149 -4.81 -27.55 35.39
N VAL A 150 -3.61 -28.11 35.21
CA VAL A 150 -2.42 -27.34 34.78
C VAL A 150 -2.78 -26.64 33.46
N GLY A 151 -2.76 -25.30 33.44
CA GLY A 151 -3.12 -24.51 32.27
C GLY A 151 -2.32 -24.97 31.05
N ARG A 152 -3.01 -25.32 29.96
CA ARG A 152 -2.39 -25.77 28.71
C ARG A 152 -1.57 -24.63 28.11
N PRO A 153 -0.47 -24.93 27.38
CA PRO A 153 0.33 -23.90 26.73
C PRO A 153 -0.52 -23.16 25.69
N ALA A 154 -0.67 -21.86 25.88
CA ALA A 154 -1.38 -20.96 24.99
C ALA A 154 -0.50 -20.63 23.78
N ARG A 155 -1.08 -20.64 22.57
CA ARG A 155 -0.34 -20.34 21.32
C ARG A 155 -1.14 -19.43 20.41
N ILE A 156 -0.43 -18.64 19.62
CA ILE A 156 -0.96 -17.83 18.52
C ILE A 156 -0.54 -18.50 17.24
N VAL A 157 -1.50 -18.96 16.46
CA VAL A 157 -1.27 -19.52 15.13
C VAL A 157 -1.73 -18.50 14.10
N ARG A 158 -0.86 -18.12 13.18
CA ARG A 158 -1.16 -17.23 12.06
C ARG A 158 -1.10 -18.01 10.77
N THR A 159 -2.19 -18.03 10.01
CA THR A 159 -2.24 -18.66 8.69
C THR A 159 -2.52 -17.63 7.60
N TRP A 160 -1.93 -17.82 6.44
CA TRP A 160 -2.20 -17.00 5.26
C TRP A 160 -2.21 -17.85 4.00
N ASP A 161 -3.04 -17.43 3.05
CA ASP A 161 -3.19 -18.13 1.77
C ASP A 161 -2.07 -17.75 0.79
N ARG A 162 -2.01 -18.46 -0.32
CA ARG A 162 -1.09 -18.14 -1.41
C ARG A 162 -1.55 -16.86 -2.10
N VAL A 163 -0.59 -15.99 -2.44
CA VAL A 163 -0.83 -14.82 -3.29
C VAL A 163 0.09 -14.93 -4.49
N THR A 164 -0.48 -14.92 -5.70
CA THR A 164 0.25 -14.97 -6.96
C THR A 164 -0.11 -13.80 -7.84
N GLY A 165 0.90 -13.22 -8.47
CA GLY A 165 0.71 -12.16 -9.45
C GLY A 165 1.99 -11.85 -10.19
N THR A 166 1.96 -10.78 -10.96
CA THR A 166 3.13 -10.32 -11.74
C THR A 166 3.11 -8.80 -11.83
N VAL A 167 4.27 -8.19 -11.65
CA VAL A 167 4.53 -6.81 -12.04
C VAL A 167 5.24 -6.84 -13.40
N VAL A 168 4.66 -6.19 -14.41
CA VAL A 168 5.27 -6.02 -15.73
C VAL A 168 5.78 -4.58 -15.83
N LEU A 169 7.07 -4.44 -16.06
CA LEU A 169 7.78 -3.16 -16.15
C LEU A 169 8.29 -2.96 -17.58
N SER A 170 8.04 -1.80 -18.16
CA SER A 170 8.52 -1.45 -19.49
C SER A 170 8.82 0.04 -19.62
N ALA A 171 9.60 0.41 -20.64
CA ALA A 171 9.86 1.79 -20.97
C ALA A 171 9.68 2.02 -22.47
N GLU A 172 9.34 3.25 -22.84
CA GLU A 172 9.40 3.72 -24.23
C GLU A 172 9.92 5.15 -24.29
N ARG A 173 10.48 5.54 -25.44
CA ARG A 173 10.95 6.91 -25.66
C ARG A 173 9.73 7.83 -25.79
N ALA A 174 9.65 8.85 -24.93
CA ALA A 174 8.51 9.75 -24.88
C ALA A 174 8.84 11.15 -25.44
N ALA A 175 10.09 11.60 -25.24
CA ALA A 175 10.62 12.85 -25.77
C ALA A 175 12.16 12.78 -25.82
N PRO A 176 12.86 13.74 -26.47
CA PRO A 176 14.32 13.82 -26.38
C PRO A 176 14.79 13.89 -24.92
N GLY A 177 15.62 12.92 -24.50
CA GLY A 177 16.14 12.82 -23.14
C GLY A 177 15.12 12.35 -22.08
N ALA A 178 13.95 11.83 -22.49
CA ALA A 178 12.96 11.31 -21.56
C ALA A 178 12.31 10.00 -22.04
N VAL A 179 12.06 9.12 -21.07
CA VAL A 179 11.31 7.87 -21.26
C VAL A 179 10.00 7.93 -20.49
N ARG A 180 8.98 7.26 -21.02
CA ARG A 180 7.78 6.89 -20.27
C ARG A 180 7.98 5.50 -19.72
N LEU A 181 7.99 5.39 -18.40
CA LEU A 181 7.98 4.13 -17.67
C LEU A 181 6.54 3.69 -17.45
N ARG A 182 6.31 2.39 -17.57
CA ARG A 182 5.01 1.77 -17.32
C ARG A 182 5.19 0.59 -16.37
N ALA A 183 4.39 0.56 -15.32
CA ALA A 183 4.29 -0.56 -14.40
C ALA A 183 2.85 -1.08 -14.38
N VAL A 184 2.68 -2.38 -14.59
CA VAL A 184 1.37 -3.07 -14.56
C VAL A 184 1.42 -4.16 -13.51
N LEU A 185 0.58 -4.08 -12.48
CA LEU A 185 0.40 -5.13 -11.49
C LEU A 185 -0.84 -5.94 -11.84
N VAL A 186 -0.67 -7.27 -11.89
CA VAL A 186 -1.75 -8.23 -12.15
C VAL A 186 -1.79 -9.25 -11.02
N ASN A 187 -2.96 -9.46 -10.42
CA ASN A 187 -3.21 -10.63 -9.58
C ASN A 187 -3.60 -11.81 -10.48
N THR A 188 -2.77 -12.86 -10.46
CA THR A 188 -2.93 -14.05 -11.30
C THR A 188 -3.41 -15.25 -10.50
N GLY A 189 -3.82 -15.04 -9.24
CA GLY A 189 -4.38 -16.08 -8.39
C GLY A 189 -5.75 -16.54 -8.89
N ALA A 190 -6.15 -17.69 -8.38
CA ALA A 190 -7.50 -18.22 -8.48
C ALA A 190 -8.07 -18.35 -7.05
N ALA A 191 -9.38 -18.26 -6.94
CA ALA A 191 -10.09 -18.42 -5.67
C ALA A 191 -11.43 -19.10 -5.93
N ALA A 192 -11.77 -20.11 -5.14
CA ALA A 192 -13.01 -20.86 -5.28
C ALA A 192 -14.23 -20.05 -4.80
N ASP A 193 -14.03 -19.18 -3.82
CA ASP A 193 -15.08 -18.34 -3.24
C ASP A 193 -14.59 -16.93 -2.91
N ARG A 194 -15.53 -16.09 -2.48
CA ARG A 194 -15.28 -14.69 -2.12
C ARG A 194 -14.32 -14.53 -0.95
N ASP A 195 -14.37 -15.44 0.03
CA ASP A 195 -13.55 -15.33 1.23
C ASP A 195 -12.10 -15.74 0.91
N GLU A 196 -11.88 -16.76 0.08
CA GLU A 196 -10.57 -17.10 -0.48
C GLU A 196 -10.03 -15.98 -1.38
N ALA A 197 -10.90 -15.36 -2.19
CA ALA A 197 -10.50 -14.23 -3.03
C ALA A 197 -10.06 -13.02 -2.20
N ALA A 198 -10.70 -12.78 -1.04
CA ALA A 198 -10.28 -11.75 -0.11
C ALA A 198 -8.92 -12.08 0.54
N ARG A 199 -8.65 -13.34 0.91
CA ARG A 199 -7.39 -13.77 1.53
C ARG A 199 -6.20 -13.80 0.56
N SER A 200 -6.47 -13.92 -0.75
CA SER A 200 -5.47 -13.93 -1.83
C SER A 200 -5.37 -12.60 -2.60
N ALA A 201 -6.08 -11.57 -2.15
CA ALA A 201 -5.98 -10.21 -2.71
C ALA A 201 -4.72 -9.47 -2.25
N MET A 202 -4.25 -8.55 -3.09
CA MET A 202 -3.22 -7.58 -2.72
C MET A 202 -3.93 -6.28 -2.31
N LEU A 203 -4.08 -6.06 -1.01
CA LEU A 203 -4.85 -4.92 -0.47
C LEU A 203 -3.98 -3.67 -0.37
N CYS A 204 -4.54 -2.50 -0.65
CA CYS A 204 -3.80 -1.22 -0.63
C CYS A 204 -2.49 -1.28 -1.46
N ALA A 205 -2.52 -1.98 -2.59
CA ALA A 205 -1.35 -2.15 -3.44
C ALA A 205 -0.89 -0.80 -3.98
N HIS A 206 0.40 -0.53 -3.87
CA HIS A 206 1.03 0.67 -4.41
C HIS A 206 2.48 0.35 -4.83
N LEU A 207 3.02 1.18 -5.72
CA LEU A 207 4.38 1.02 -6.25
C LEU A 207 5.21 2.24 -5.88
N VAL A 208 6.43 2.00 -5.41
CA VAL A 208 7.47 3.02 -5.27
C VAL A 208 8.51 2.76 -6.34
N ALA A 209 8.92 3.80 -7.07
CA ALA A 209 10.00 3.73 -8.03
C ALA A 209 11.11 4.71 -7.62
N ASP A 210 12.33 4.22 -7.52
CA ASP A 210 13.52 5.01 -7.18
C ASP A 210 14.48 5.04 -8.36
N ALA A 211 14.88 6.23 -8.78
CA ALA A 211 15.82 6.43 -9.89
C ALA A 211 17.24 6.72 -9.39
N SER A 212 18.23 6.35 -10.20
CA SER A 212 19.62 6.75 -10.02
C SER A 212 20.22 7.05 -11.39
N GLY A 213 20.84 8.23 -11.53
CA GLY A 213 21.31 8.73 -12.83
C GLY A 213 20.22 9.35 -13.72
N GLY A 214 19.01 9.51 -13.20
CA GLY A 214 17.87 10.17 -13.87
C GLY A 214 16.95 10.87 -12.87
N ALA A 215 16.02 11.65 -13.37
CA ALA A 215 15.08 12.44 -12.56
C ALA A 215 13.64 12.25 -13.05
N PHE A 216 12.73 11.89 -12.15
CA PHE A 216 11.32 11.78 -12.47
C PHE A 216 10.71 13.16 -12.75
N VAL A 217 9.69 13.18 -13.58
CA VAL A 217 8.97 14.40 -13.93
C VAL A 217 7.68 14.45 -13.14
N SER A 218 7.37 15.62 -12.57
CA SER A 218 6.08 15.89 -11.95
C SER A 218 4.95 15.66 -12.96
N PRO A 219 3.95 14.82 -12.66
CA PRO A 219 2.75 14.69 -13.49
C PRO A 219 1.88 15.95 -13.45
N ALA A 220 1.89 16.70 -12.34
CA ALA A 220 1.05 17.87 -12.11
C ALA A 220 1.67 19.17 -12.64
N ASP A 221 2.99 19.30 -12.59
CA ASP A 221 3.75 20.48 -13.03
C ASP A 221 4.97 20.06 -13.88
N PRO A 222 4.74 19.42 -15.05
CA PRO A 222 5.84 19.01 -15.92
C PRO A 222 6.52 20.24 -16.55
N PRO A 223 7.85 20.17 -16.83
CA PRO A 223 8.51 21.24 -17.57
C PRO A 223 7.88 21.39 -18.97
N PRO A 224 7.84 22.60 -19.56
CA PRO A 224 7.13 22.85 -20.82
C PRO A 224 7.51 21.91 -21.96
N ARG A 225 8.78 21.48 -22.04
CA ARG A 225 9.28 20.55 -23.06
C ARG A 225 8.69 19.13 -22.96
N LEU A 226 8.21 18.74 -21.77
CA LEU A 226 7.66 17.40 -21.47
C LEU A 226 6.15 17.43 -21.21
N ALA A 227 5.50 18.60 -21.23
CA ALA A 227 4.08 18.72 -20.91
C ALA A 227 3.19 17.81 -21.79
N GLY A 228 3.47 17.73 -23.09
CA GLY A 228 2.75 16.83 -24.00
C GLY A 228 2.99 15.35 -23.70
N ALA A 229 4.21 14.98 -23.36
CA ALA A 229 4.56 13.60 -23.00
C ALA A 229 3.92 13.20 -21.65
N ALA A 230 3.88 14.11 -20.68
CA ALA A 230 3.26 13.89 -19.38
C ALA A 230 1.73 13.75 -19.52
N ALA A 231 1.10 14.60 -20.33
CA ALA A 231 -0.33 14.52 -20.61
C ALA A 231 -0.74 13.23 -21.34
N ALA A 232 0.19 12.57 -22.03
CA ALA A 232 -0.03 11.30 -22.71
C ALA A 232 0.13 10.08 -21.78
N CYS A 233 0.65 10.24 -20.56
CA CYS A 233 0.75 9.14 -19.58
C CYS A 233 -0.64 8.71 -19.11
N HIS A 234 -0.86 7.40 -19.04
CA HIS A 234 -2.10 6.80 -18.56
C HIS A 234 -1.91 6.09 -17.22
N SER A 235 -2.85 6.30 -16.31
CA SER A 235 -2.87 5.69 -14.99
C SER A 235 -4.23 5.05 -14.75
N ASP A 236 -4.25 3.80 -14.27
CA ASP A 236 -5.46 3.05 -13.95
C ASP A 236 -5.33 2.35 -12.60
N GLY A 237 -6.03 2.86 -11.60
CA GLY A 237 -6.02 2.35 -10.23
C GLY A 237 -4.74 2.67 -9.44
N LEU A 238 -3.73 3.28 -10.06
CA LEU A 238 -2.52 3.79 -9.42
C LEU A 238 -2.15 5.15 -10.03
N TRP A 239 -2.09 6.20 -9.22
CA TRP A 239 -1.77 7.55 -9.64
C TRP A 239 -0.37 7.94 -9.14
N PRO A 240 0.60 8.19 -10.04
CA PRO A 240 1.96 8.56 -9.68
C PRO A 240 2.05 10.00 -9.21
N VAL A 241 2.88 10.22 -8.18
CA VAL A 241 3.33 11.52 -7.69
C VAL A 241 4.81 11.46 -7.35
N LEU A 242 5.52 12.58 -7.40
CA LEU A 242 6.85 12.67 -6.82
C LEU A 242 6.78 12.44 -5.31
N ALA A 243 7.77 11.75 -4.76
CA ALA A 243 7.83 11.42 -3.35
C ALA A 243 9.24 11.68 -2.77
N GLY A 244 9.29 11.78 -1.44
CA GLY A 244 10.51 12.12 -0.70
C GLY A 244 10.53 13.59 -0.28
N PRO A 245 11.72 14.16 0.00
CA PRO A 245 11.85 15.56 0.39
C PRO A 245 11.24 16.49 -0.67
N PRO A 246 10.51 17.54 -0.28
CA PRO A 246 9.98 18.54 -1.21
C PRO A 246 11.06 19.07 -2.16
N GLY A 247 10.73 19.14 -3.46
CA GLY A 247 11.69 19.48 -4.53
C GLY A 247 12.58 18.32 -5.01
N GLY A 248 12.44 17.12 -4.45
CA GLY A 248 13.20 15.93 -4.88
C GLY A 248 12.57 15.21 -6.08
N HIS A 249 13.38 14.80 -7.06
CA HIS A 249 12.91 14.12 -8.27
C HIS A 249 13.42 12.67 -8.38
N GLY A 250 13.95 12.12 -7.28
CA GLY A 250 14.57 10.79 -7.25
C GLY A 250 13.58 9.64 -7.06
N THR A 251 12.37 9.91 -6.57
CA THR A 251 11.40 8.89 -6.21
C THR A 251 10.00 9.24 -6.70
N VAL A 252 9.26 8.25 -7.18
CA VAL A 252 7.82 8.32 -7.49
C VAL A 252 7.07 7.32 -6.63
N LEU A 253 5.92 7.74 -6.11
CA LEU A 253 4.94 6.88 -5.47
C LEU A 253 3.70 6.82 -6.38
N ALA A 254 3.37 5.64 -6.88
CA ALA A 254 2.10 5.37 -7.54
C ALA A 254 1.13 4.78 -6.54
N ALA A 255 0.21 5.61 -6.05
CA ALA A 255 -0.72 5.30 -4.97
C ALA A 255 -2.12 4.97 -5.51
N PRO A 256 -2.94 4.18 -4.79
CA PRO A 256 -4.33 3.89 -5.17
C PRO A 256 -5.31 5.04 -4.86
N ILE A 257 -4.77 6.23 -4.60
CA ILE A 257 -5.49 7.50 -4.39
C ILE A 257 -4.71 8.60 -5.09
N VAL A 258 -5.41 9.66 -5.50
CA VAL A 258 -4.78 10.84 -6.08
C VAL A 258 -4.15 11.68 -4.97
N LEU A 259 -2.89 12.03 -5.12
CA LEU A 259 -2.11 12.85 -4.20
C LEU A 259 -1.49 14.04 -4.92
N TYR A 260 -0.95 14.98 -4.17
CA TYR A 260 -0.02 15.99 -4.69
C TYR A 260 1.42 15.49 -4.62
N ASP A 261 2.30 16.11 -5.39
CA ASP A 261 3.74 15.84 -5.29
C ASP A 261 4.30 16.16 -3.91
N TRP A 262 5.26 15.33 -3.50
CA TRP A 262 5.86 15.33 -2.17
C TRP A 262 4.82 15.31 -1.06
N PRO A 263 3.88 14.34 -1.08
CA PRO A 263 2.85 14.27 -0.05
C PRO A 263 3.54 14.17 1.32
N GLN A 264 3.03 14.87 2.33
CA GLN A 264 3.58 14.85 3.68
C GLN A 264 2.56 14.24 4.62
N VAL A 265 3.01 13.39 5.53
CA VAL A 265 2.15 12.90 6.62
C VAL A 265 2.06 14.01 7.66
N ALA A 266 0.84 14.45 7.98
CA ALA A 266 0.60 15.37 9.07
C ALA A 266 1.10 14.76 10.40
N PRO A 267 1.74 15.55 11.28
CA PRO A 267 2.16 15.05 12.59
C PRO A 267 0.93 14.60 13.40
N GLN A 268 0.85 13.30 13.72
CA GLN A 268 -0.26 12.73 14.50
C GLN A 268 -0.11 13.05 16.00
N THR A 269 -1.23 13.32 16.67
CA THR A 269 -1.29 13.36 18.15
C THR A 269 -1.78 12.01 18.72
N PRO A 270 -1.40 11.62 19.96
CA PRO A 270 -1.75 10.30 20.51
C PRO A 270 -3.25 9.98 20.57
N ASP A 271 -4.11 11.01 20.62
CA ASP A 271 -5.57 10.86 20.66
C ASP A 271 -6.20 10.57 19.30
N ASP A 272 -5.45 10.70 18.21
CA ASP A 272 -5.92 10.48 16.84
C ASP A 272 -5.99 8.98 16.46
N LEU A 273 -5.44 8.08 17.29
CA LEU A 273 -5.29 6.65 16.97
C LEU A 273 -6.61 5.84 16.94
N PHE A 274 -7.75 6.40 17.37
CA PHE A 274 -9.01 5.64 17.51
C PHE A 274 -10.28 6.35 17.00
N GLY A 275 -10.15 7.43 16.22
CA GLY A 275 -11.28 8.16 15.64
C GLY A 275 -11.69 7.61 14.26
N GLY A 276 -12.80 6.87 14.18
CA GLY A 276 -13.34 6.33 12.93
C GLY A 276 -13.88 7.42 12.01
N ALA A 277 -13.04 7.93 11.11
CA ALA A 277 -13.45 8.79 10.01
C ALA A 277 -12.57 8.53 8.78
N GLY A 278 -13.12 7.75 7.83
CA GLY A 278 -13.11 7.92 6.36
C GLY A 278 -11.87 8.40 5.57
N LEU A 279 -11.95 8.16 4.25
CA LEU A 279 -11.04 8.67 3.20
C LEU A 279 -10.69 10.17 3.36
N ASP A 280 -11.62 10.98 3.88
CA ASP A 280 -11.41 12.41 4.11
C ASP A 280 -10.30 12.70 5.11
N ARG A 281 -10.07 11.82 6.09
CA ARG A 281 -8.96 11.95 7.05
C ARG A 281 -7.63 11.55 6.42
N LEU A 282 -7.59 10.46 5.65
CA LEU A 282 -6.40 10.06 4.89
C LEU A 282 -5.95 11.18 3.93
N LEU A 283 -6.91 11.82 3.25
CA LEU A 283 -6.63 12.97 2.40
C LEU A 283 -6.18 14.19 3.21
N ALA A 284 -6.79 14.48 4.35
CA ALA A 284 -6.36 15.57 5.23
C ALA A 284 -4.95 15.34 5.82
N GLU A 285 -4.62 14.10 6.17
CA GLU A 285 -3.31 13.71 6.68
C GLU A 285 -2.21 13.77 5.61
N LEU A 286 -2.55 13.58 4.33
CA LEU A 286 -1.59 13.60 3.21
C LEU A 286 -1.52 14.95 2.46
N ALA A 287 -2.45 15.89 2.70
CA ALA A 287 -2.60 17.14 1.95
C ALA A 287 -1.71 18.31 2.43
N ALA A 288 -0.82 18.12 3.42
CA ALA A 288 0.01 19.20 3.95
C ALA A 288 1.21 19.51 3.04
N GLY A 289 0.97 20.15 1.89
CA GLY A 289 2.02 20.50 0.95
C GLY A 289 1.59 21.46 -0.15
N ASP A 290 1.04 22.63 0.20
CA ASP A 290 1.02 23.77 -0.73
C ASP A 290 2.26 24.66 -0.48
N PRO A 291 3.27 24.67 -1.37
CA PRO A 291 4.42 25.56 -1.24
C PRO A 291 4.13 27.01 -1.67
N ARG A 292 2.88 27.37 -2.04
CA ARG A 292 2.49 28.74 -2.43
C ARG A 292 1.72 29.49 -1.35
N GLY A 293 2.19 29.41 -0.10
CA GLY A 293 1.69 30.21 1.04
C GLY A 293 2.50 31.49 1.30
N GLY A 294 2.85 32.25 0.26
CA GLY A 294 3.59 33.51 0.38
C GLY A 294 2.71 34.66 0.86
N GLY A 295 2.92 35.09 2.10
CA GLY A 295 2.78 36.48 2.57
C GLY A 295 1.42 37.17 2.41
N ARG A 296 0.57 37.09 3.44
CA ARG A 296 -0.45 38.12 3.65
C ARG A 296 0.13 39.22 4.53
N ALA A 297 0.65 40.25 3.87
CA ALA A 297 1.10 41.49 4.48
C ALA A 297 -0.06 42.14 5.26
N THR A 298 0.24 42.50 6.51
CA THR A 298 -0.60 43.32 7.39
C THR A 298 -0.78 44.71 6.78
N THR A 299 -1.97 45.04 6.30
CA THR A 299 -2.37 46.43 6.07
C THR A 299 -2.80 47.04 7.39
N GLY A 300 -1.97 47.93 7.92
CA GLY A 300 -2.32 48.79 9.04
C GLY A 300 -3.34 49.85 8.62
N THR A 301 -4.36 50.02 9.45
CA THR A 301 -5.19 51.22 9.51
C THR A 301 -5.56 51.46 10.96
N GLY A 302 -5.17 52.61 11.50
CA GLY A 302 -5.50 53.02 12.86
C GLY A 302 -4.90 54.37 13.22
N ARG A 303 -5.33 55.42 12.51
CA ARG A 303 -5.33 56.77 13.07
C ARG A 303 -6.40 56.81 14.16
N SER A 304 -5.98 57.10 15.39
CA SER A 304 -6.49 58.15 16.29
C SER A 304 -5.84 58.00 17.65
#